data_AF-A0A9P9AIF7-F1
#
_entry.id   AF-A0A9P9AIF7-F1
#
_cell.length_a   1.000
_cell.length_b   1.000
_cell.length_c   1.000
_cell.angle_alpha   90.00
_cell.angle_beta   90.00
_cell.angle_gamma   90.00
#
_symmetry.space_group_name_H-M   'P 1'
#
loop_
_entity.id
_entity.type
_entity.pdbx_description
1 polymer ?
#
loop_
_entity_poly.entity_id
_entity_poly.type
_entity_poly.pdbx_seq_one_letter_code
_entity_poly.pdbx_strand_id
1 'polypeptide(L)'
;LLIEKGIDTTVATKDGSTPLHAVSQNGHVKVVRQLLTTPGVETSRAGNHGRTALFFASRCGYNNAVQDIRVLQLLVQHAKRAGSPIPNDPAPVNATLIPLDHESDWCDACTLSIREGCGYSCRVCDSGGFYLCVE
;
A
#
# COMPACT_ATOMS: atom_id res chain seq x y z
N LEU A 1 -9.94 20.97 -1.29
CA LEU A 1 -9.01 19.82 -1.17
C LEU A 1 -7.69 20.16 -1.87
N LEU A 2 -6.52 19.62 -1.48
CA LEU A 2 -5.25 19.96 -2.15
C LEU A 2 -5.23 19.59 -3.64
N ILE A 3 -5.86 18.47 -4.02
CA ILE A 3 -5.99 18.03 -5.42
C ILE A 3 -6.70 19.08 -6.29
N GLU A 4 -7.70 19.77 -5.75
CA GLU A 4 -8.42 20.85 -6.47
C GLU A 4 -7.57 22.11 -6.66
N LYS A 5 -6.48 22.25 -5.88
CA LYS A 5 -5.51 23.33 -6.03
C LYS A 5 -4.42 23.00 -7.07
N GLY A 6 -4.55 21.88 -7.80
CA GLY A 6 -3.63 21.53 -8.88
C GLY A 6 -2.27 21.02 -8.40
N ILE A 7 -2.20 20.42 -7.21
CA ILE A 7 -0.97 19.74 -6.78
C ILE A 7 -0.65 18.57 -7.72
N ASP A 8 0.63 18.33 -7.95
CA ASP A 8 1.07 17.15 -8.66
C ASP A 8 0.92 15.92 -7.77
N THR A 9 -0.01 15.03 -8.15
CA THR A 9 -0.31 13.79 -7.42
C THR A 9 0.51 12.59 -7.92
N THR A 10 1.38 12.80 -8.90
CA THR A 10 2.26 11.77 -9.47
C THR A 10 3.64 11.75 -8.82
N VAL A 11 3.96 12.77 -8.01
CA VAL A 11 5.22 12.89 -7.28
C VAL A 11 5.43 11.65 -6.40
N ALA A 12 6.61 11.07 -6.50
CA ALA A 12 7.05 9.96 -5.68
C ALA A 12 8.03 10.43 -4.59
N THR A 13 8.00 9.75 -3.45
CA THR A 13 9.06 9.84 -2.44
C THR A 13 10.37 9.23 -2.97
N LYS A 14 11.44 9.34 -2.18
CA LYS A 14 12.75 8.73 -2.49
C LYS A 14 12.64 7.21 -2.75
N ASP A 15 11.70 6.56 -2.08
CA ASP A 15 11.47 5.11 -2.20
C ASP A 15 10.44 4.75 -3.27
N GLY A 16 10.03 5.72 -4.10
CA GLY A 16 9.10 5.49 -5.21
C GLY A 16 7.62 5.49 -4.83
N SER A 17 7.26 5.57 -3.53
CA SER A 17 5.86 5.64 -3.10
C SER A 17 5.21 6.96 -3.53
N THR A 18 4.05 6.86 -4.18
CA THR A 18 3.21 7.99 -4.61
C THR A 18 2.02 8.18 -3.65
N PRO A 19 1.27 9.30 -3.73
CA PRO A 19 0.04 9.49 -2.99
C PRO A 19 -0.94 8.32 -3.12
N LEU A 20 -1.02 7.69 -4.30
CA LEU A 20 -1.90 6.53 -4.53
C LEU A 20 -1.54 5.34 -3.63
N HIS A 21 -0.25 5.07 -3.41
CA HIS A 21 0.20 3.99 -2.51
C HIS A 21 -0.28 4.23 -1.08
N ALA A 22 -0.07 5.44 -0.56
CA ALA A 22 -0.42 5.79 0.81
C ALA A 22 -1.94 5.73 1.06
N VAL A 23 -2.76 6.25 0.14
CA VAL A 23 -4.22 6.21 0.33
C VAL A 23 -4.81 4.83 0.11
N SER A 24 -4.18 4.00 -0.72
CA SER A 24 -4.56 2.60 -0.91
C SER A 24 -4.23 1.74 0.31
N GLN A 25 -3.08 1.98 0.94
CA GLN A 25 -2.73 1.36 2.22
C GLN A 25 -3.73 1.76 3.32
N ASN A 26 -4.16 3.02 3.38
CA ASN A 26 -5.06 3.46 4.46
C ASN A 26 -6.56 3.19 4.20
N GLY A 27 -6.92 2.53 3.09
CA GLY A 27 -8.32 2.22 2.76
C GLY A 27 -9.17 3.46 2.44
N HIS A 28 -8.56 4.60 2.09
CA HIS A 28 -9.26 5.87 1.90
C HIS A 28 -9.98 5.96 0.54
N VAL A 29 -11.08 5.20 0.39
CA VAL A 29 -11.84 5.02 -0.86
C VAL A 29 -12.16 6.32 -1.59
N LYS A 30 -12.59 7.37 -0.87
CA LYS A 30 -12.95 8.66 -1.47
C LYS A 30 -11.74 9.35 -2.10
N VAL A 31 -10.59 9.30 -1.43
CA VAL A 31 -9.36 9.93 -1.92
C VAL A 31 -8.77 9.14 -3.08
N VAL A 32 -8.78 7.80 -3.01
CA VAL A 32 -8.40 6.92 -4.13
C VAL A 32 -9.18 7.27 -5.38
N ARG A 33 -10.52 7.41 -5.29
CA ARG A 33 -11.37 7.77 -6.43
C ARG A 33 -10.93 9.09 -7.07
N GLN A 34 -10.60 10.09 -6.27
CA GLN A 34 -10.22 11.41 -6.77
C GLN A 34 -8.81 11.43 -7.37
N LEU A 35 -7.87 10.65 -6.81
CA LEU A 35 -6.55 10.49 -7.41
C LEU A 35 -6.65 9.80 -8.77
N LEU A 36 -7.47 8.75 -8.90
CA LEU A 36 -7.66 8.02 -10.16
C LEU A 36 -8.35 8.85 -11.27
N THR A 37 -8.91 10.03 -10.96
CA THR A 37 -9.37 10.99 -11.99
C THR A 37 -8.29 11.98 -12.41
N THR A 38 -7.13 11.98 -11.76
CA THR A 38 -6.05 12.91 -12.06
C THR A 38 -5.20 12.35 -13.22
N PRO A 39 -4.90 13.14 -14.26
CA PRO A 39 -4.04 12.69 -15.36
C PRO A 39 -2.65 12.24 -14.87
N GLY A 40 -2.10 11.20 -15.48
CA GLY A 40 -0.76 10.69 -15.20
C GLY A 40 -0.65 9.80 -13.95
N VAL A 41 -1.73 9.58 -13.20
CA VAL A 41 -1.73 8.63 -12.08
C VAL A 41 -1.70 7.20 -12.63
N GLU A 42 -0.64 6.45 -12.29
CA GLU A 42 -0.43 5.07 -12.71
C GLU A 42 -0.72 4.09 -11.59
N THR A 43 -1.67 3.16 -11.80
CA THR A 43 -2.00 2.10 -10.82
C THR A 43 -0.94 1.00 -10.75
N SER A 44 -0.14 0.83 -11.80
CA SER A 44 0.89 -0.22 -11.92
C SER A 44 2.27 0.23 -11.48
N ARG A 45 2.44 1.51 -11.12
CA ARG A 45 3.73 2.02 -10.69
C ARG A 45 4.14 1.30 -9.41
N ALA A 46 5.34 0.73 -9.43
CA ALA A 46 5.95 0.15 -8.26
C ALA A 46 6.53 1.27 -7.39
N GLY A 47 6.09 1.33 -6.14
CA GLY A 47 6.66 2.19 -5.12
C GLY A 47 7.67 1.45 -4.27
N ASN A 48 7.61 1.68 -2.96
CA ASN A 48 8.59 1.13 -2.04
C ASN A 48 8.66 -0.41 -2.11
N HIS A 49 9.86 -0.96 -2.17
CA HIS A 49 10.14 -2.40 -2.30
C HIS A 49 9.51 -3.07 -3.54
N GLY A 50 9.27 -2.32 -4.61
CA GLY A 50 8.67 -2.87 -5.83
C GLY A 50 7.16 -3.11 -5.72
N ARG A 51 6.51 -2.60 -4.67
CA ARG A 51 5.09 -2.86 -4.38
C ARG A 51 4.20 -1.81 -5.03
N THR A 52 3.08 -2.24 -5.61
CA THR A 52 2.11 -1.30 -6.20
C THR A 52 1.03 -0.88 -5.21
N ALA A 53 0.21 0.10 -5.59
CA ALA A 53 -0.99 0.46 -4.82
C ALA A 53 -1.95 -0.73 -4.62
N LEU A 54 -1.97 -1.70 -5.55
CA LEU A 54 -2.78 -2.91 -5.45
C LEU A 54 -2.26 -3.84 -4.34
N PHE A 55 -0.93 -4.01 -4.23
CA PHE A 55 -0.28 -4.72 -3.12
C PHE A 55 -0.78 -4.15 -1.78
N PHE A 56 -0.70 -2.83 -1.59
CA PHE A 56 -1.12 -2.22 -0.33
C PHE A 56 -2.62 -2.36 -0.07
N ALA A 57 -3.46 -2.13 -1.08
CA ALA A 57 -4.92 -2.27 -0.95
C ALA A 57 -5.38 -3.71 -0.65
N SER A 58 -4.63 -4.72 -1.10
CA SER A 58 -5.00 -6.13 -0.91
C SER A 58 -4.68 -6.68 0.48
N ARG A 59 -3.87 -5.96 1.25
CA ARG A 59 -3.32 -6.47 2.50
C ARG A 59 -3.54 -5.56 3.70
N CYS A 60 -4.08 -4.37 3.48
CA CYS A 60 -4.64 -3.60 4.57
C CYS A 60 -5.98 -4.22 4.98
N GLY A 61 -6.01 -4.80 6.18
CA GLY A 61 -7.18 -5.48 6.76
C GLY A 61 -7.54 -4.97 8.15
N TYR A 62 -6.94 -3.87 8.60
CA TYR A 62 -7.09 -3.36 9.97
C TYR A 62 -8.29 -2.43 10.17
N ASN A 63 -8.73 -1.71 9.14
CA ASN A 63 -9.64 -0.59 9.34
C ASN A 63 -11.09 -0.91 8.95
N ASN A 64 -11.33 -1.59 7.82
CA ASN A 64 -12.66 -2.02 7.39
C ASN A 64 -12.57 -2.89 6.11
N ALA A 65 -12.78 -4.21 6.21
CA ALA A 65 -12.72 -5.13 5.07
C ALA A 65 -13.58 -4.69 3.85
N VAL A 66 -14.69 -3.97 4.07
CA VAL A 66 -15.53 -3.44 2.98
C VAL A 66 -14.86 -2.27 2.25
N GLN A 67 -14.10 -1.42 2.95
CA GLN A 67 -13.36 -0.32 2.32
C GLN A 67 -12.18 -0.83 1.51
N ASP A 68 -11.49 -1.85 2.01
CA ASP A 68 -10.33 -2.47 1.36
C ASP A 68 -10.73 -3.12 0.02
N ILE A 69 -11.84 -3.88 0.02
CA ILE A 69 -12.43 -4.45 -1.20
C ILE A 69 -12.80 -3.34 -2.21
N ARG A 70 -13.34 -2.21 -1.74
CA ARG A 70 -13.71 -1.09 -2.63
C ARG A 70 -12.48 -0.42 -3.25
N VAL A 71 -11.40 -0.25 -2.50
CA VAL A 71 -10.14 0.29 -3.05
C VAL A 71 -9.60 -0.65 -4.13
N LEU A 72 -9.53 -1.96 -3.85
CA LEU A 72 -9.09 -2.95 -4.83
C LEU A 72 -9.92 -2.90 -6.12
N GLN A 73 -11.24 -2.87 -5.99
CA GLN A 73 -12.14 -2.78 -7.15
C GLN A 73 -11.89 -1.51 -7.97
N LEU A 74 -11.67 -0.37 -7.32
CA LEU A 74 -11.37 0.89 -8.00
C LEU A 74 -10.05 0.82 -8.77
N LEU A 75 -8.99 0.30 -8.15
CA LEU A 75 -7.68 0.16 -8.78
C LEU A 75 -7.73 -0.79 -9.98
N VAL A 76 -8.34 -1.97 -9.83
CA VAL A 76 -8.48 -2.96 -10.92
C VAL A 76 -9.33 -2.40 -12.05
N GLN A 77 -10.44 -1.72 -11.74
CA GLN A 77 -11.31 -1.13 -12.75
C GLN A 77 -10.59 -0.02 -13.52
N HIS A 78 -9.82 0.82 -12.84
CA HIS A 78 -9.04 1.85 -13.49
C HIS A 78 -7.95 1.26 -14.38
N ALA A 79 -7.17 0.30 -13.88
CA ALA A 79 -6.12 -0.39 -14.67
C ALA A 79 -6.69 -0.99 -15.95
N LYS A 80 -7.83 -1.69 -15.87
CA LYS A 80 -8.53 -2.25 -17.04
C LYS A 80 -8.95 -1.17 -18.04
N ARG A 81 -9.48 -0.03 -17.57
CA ARG A 81 -9.90 1.08 -18.42
C ARG A 81 -8.72 1.77 -19.09
N ALA A 82 -7.62 1.93 -18.37
CA ALA A 82 -6.40 2.55 -18.87
C ALA A 82 -5.56 1.62 -19.77
N GLY A 83 -5.91 0.33 -19.87
CA GLY A 83 -5.09 -0.68 -20.56
C GLY A 83 -3.77 -0.98 -19.85
N SER A 84 -3.63 -0.55 -18.59
CA SER A 84 -2.43 -0.79 -17.78
C SER A 84 -2.40 -2.24 -17.28
N PRO A 85 -1.21 -2.85 -17.15
CA PRO A 85 -1.09 -4.19 -16.59
C PRO A 85 -1.66 -4.21 -15.16
N ILE A 86 -2.43 -5.25 -14.84
CA ILE A 86 -2.84 -5.54 -13.47
C ILE A 86 -1.63 -6.19 -12.79
N PRO A 87 -0.98 -5.53 -11.83
CA PRO A 87 0.21 -6.08 -11.19
C PRO A 87 -0.12 -7.39 -10.48
N ASN A 88 0.69 -8.42 -10.69
CA ASN A 88 0.67 -9.60 -9.85
C ASN A 88 1.59 -9.31 -8.67
N ASP A 89 0.98 -8.99 -7.54
CA ASP A 89 1.63 -8.58 -6.31
C ASP A 89 1.59 -9.75 -5.30
N PRO A 90 2.38 -10.82 -5.49
CA PRO A 90 2.29 -11.99 -4.63
C PRO A 90 2.63 -11.61 -3.18
N ALA A 91 1.92 -12.26 -2.25
CA ALA A 91 2.30 -12.18 -0.85
C ALA A 91 3.76 -12.65 -0.67
N PRO A 92 4.53 -12.06 0.28
CA PRO A 92 5.81 -12.63 0.65
C PRO A 92 5.57 -14.05 1.16
N VAL A 93 6.07 -15.03 0.41
CA VAL A 93 5.88 -16.47 0.67
C VAL A 93 6.56 -16.96 1.96
N ASN A 94 7.42 -16.14 2.57
CA ASN A 94 8.25 -16.52 3.73
C ASN A 94 7.97 -15.70 5.01
N ALA A 95 6.81 -15.05 5.12
CA ALA A 95 6.46 -14.32 6.34
C ALA A 95 6.02 -15.29 7.46
N THR A 96 6.63 -15.18 8.64
CA THR A 96 6.27 -15.98 9.81
C THR A 96 5.40 -15.14 10.76
N LEU A 97 4.24 -15.67 11.16
CA LEU A 97 3.38 -15.06 12.19
C LEU A 97 4.06 -15.17 13.56
N ILE A 98 4.16 -14.06 14.28
CA ILE A 98 4.64 -14.00 15.67
C ILE A 98 3.56 -13.34 16.55
N PRO A 99 3.50 -13.59 17.86
CA PRO A 99 2.69 -12.78 18.79
C PRO A 99 3.17 -11.32 18.76
N LEU A 100 2.27 -10.35 18.95
CA LEU A 100 2.64 -8.94 19.07
C LEU A 100 2.99 -8.66 20.53
N ASP A 101 4.27 -8.41 20.81
CA ASP A 101 4.74 -7.97 22.12
C ASP A 101 5.60 -6.69 22.00
N HIS A 102 6.10 -6.21 23.13
CA HIS A 102 6.92 -4.98 23.21
C HIS A 102 8.28 -5.09 22.51
N GLU A 103 8.69 -6.31 22.12
CA GLU A 103 9.95 -6.61 21.42
C GLU A 103 9.72 -6.91 19.92
N SER A 104 8.46 -6.93 19.49
CA SER A 104 8.09 -7.30 18.12
C SER A 104 8.25 -6.12 17.17
N ASP A 105 9.24 -6.19 16.29
CA ASP A 105 9.41 -5.22 15.21
C ASP A 105 8.28 -5.33 14.18
N TRP A 106 7.46 -4.30 14.09
CA TRP A 106 6.37 -4.20 13.12
C TRP A 106 6.95 -3.92 11.74
N CYS A 107 6.56 -4.73 10.75
CA CYS A 107 6.94 -4.50 9.37
C CYS A 107 5.82 -3.78 8.62
N ASP A 108 5.95 -2.46 8.43
CA ASP A 108 5.03 -1.63 7.64
C ASP A 108 5.06 -1.98 6.15
N ALA A 109 6.11 -2.68 5.73
CA ALA A 109 6.39 -2.92 4.33
C ALA A 109 5.51 -4.05 3.80
N CYS A 110 5.49 -5.20 4.50
CA CYS A 110 4.83 -6.39 4.00
C CYS A 110 3.36 -6.54 4.50
N THR A 111 2.79 -5.58 5.27
CA THR A 111 1.37 -5.41 5.66
C THR A 111 0.48 -6.67 5.61
N LEU A 112 0.81 -7.79 6.27
CA LEU A 112 -0.14 -8.91 6.31
C LEU A 112 -1.42 -8.50 7.07
N SER A 113 -2.58 -9.09 6.73
CA SER A 113 -3.77 -9.07 7.58
C SER A 113 -3.46 -9.81 8.88
N ILE A 114 -2.91 -9.12 9.88
CA ILE A 114 -2.62 -9.73 11.16
C ILE A 114 -3.87 -9.71 12.02
N ARG A 115 -4.19 -10.85 12.65
CA ARG A 115 -5.20 -10.90 13.71
C ARG A 115 -4.75 -10.01 14.87
N GLU A 116 -5.69 -9.40 15.58
CA GLU A 116 -5.37 -8.67 16.83
C GLU A 116 -4.49 -9.52 17.75
N GLY A 117 -3.38 -8.93 18.23
CA GLY A 117 -2.43 -9.60 19.12
C GLY A 117 -1.29 -10.38 18.43
N CYS A 118 -1.15 -10.31 17.11
CA CYS A 118 -0.02 -10.90 16.38
C CYS A 118 0.78 -9.84 15.57
N GLY A 119 2.08 -10.09 15.37
CA GLY A 119 3.01 -9.45 14.44
C GLY A 119 3.48 -10.43 13.33
N TYR A 120 4.40 -10.02 12.45
CA TYR A 120 5.08 -10.95 11.55
C TYR A 120 6.52 -10.49 11.25
N SER A 121 7.43 -11.45 11.07
CA SER A 121 8.81 -11.21 10.59
C SER A 121 8.91 -11.63 9.11
N CYS A 122 9.60 -10.82 8.30
CA CYS A 122 9.82 -11.10 6.89
C CYS A 122 11.30 -11.00 6.53
N ARG A 123 11.90 -12.14 6.17
CA ARG A 123 13.31 -12.26 5.78
C ARG A 123 13.73 -11.41 4.57
N VAL A 124 12.77 -10.94 3.78
CA VAL A 124 12.99 -10.03 2.62
C VAL A 124 13.03 -8.58 3.08
N CYS A 125 12.17 -8.22 4.04
CA CYS A 125 12.10 -6.89 4.64
C CYS A 125 13.21 -6.72 5.73
N ASP A 126 13.76 -7.83 6.27
CA ASP A 126 14.91 -7.93 7.20
C ASP A 126 16.28 -7.47 6.65
N SER A 127 16.36 -7.05 5.38
CA SER A 127 17.62 -6.61 4.76
C SER A 127 17.67 -5.12 4.40
N GLY A 128 16.74 -4.29 4.88
CA GLY A 128 16.92 -2.84 4.76
C GLY A 128 15.67 -1.98 4.93
N GLY A 129 15.64 -1.26 6.05
CA GLY A 129 15.23 0.14 6.08
C GLY A 129 13.79 0.44 6.51
N PHE A 130 13.54 0.45 7.82
CA PHE A 130 12.60 1.41 8.39
C PHE A 130 13.42 2.61 8.89
N TYR A 131 13.11 3.80 8.37
CA TYR A 131 13.47 5.08 9.00
C TYR A 131 12.38 5.40 10.04
N LEU A 132 12.59 5.90 11.27
CA LEU A 132 13.53 5.75 12.40
C LEU A 132 13.07 6.84 13.39
N CYS A 133 13.02 6.59 14.70
CA CYS A 133 13.28 7.64 15.69
C CYS A 133 14.11 7.05 16.84
N VAL A 134 15.38 7.41 16.81
CA VAL A 134 16.28 7.37 17.97
C VAL A 134 15.84 8.50 18.90
N GLU A 135 15.43 8.16 20.11
CA GLU A 135 15.97 8.71 21.37
C GLU A 135 15.95 7.60 22.43
#